data_AF-A0A090W3I8-F1
#
_entry.id   AF-A0A090W3I8-F1
#
_cell.length_a   1.000
_cell.length_b   1.000
_cell.length_c   1.000
_cell.angle_alpha   90.00
_cell.angle_beta   90.00
_cell.angle_gamma   90.00
#
_symmetry.space_group_name_H-M   'P 1'
#
loop_
_entity.id
_entity.type
_entity.pdbx_description
1 polymer ?
#
loop_
_entity_poly.entity_id
_entity_poly.type
_entity_poly.pdbx_seq_one_letter_code
_entity_poly.pdbx_strand_id
1 'polypeptide(L)' 'MPYKGPVDVTLQDILGGLRSTCTYVGASRLKELTKRTTFIRVNEQENRFYNH' A
#
# COMPACT_ATOMS: atom_id res chain seq x y z
N MET A 1 18.90 1.70 -10.87
CA MET A 1 17.45 1.44 -11.03
C MET A 1 17.10 1.49 -12.50
N PRO A 2 16.35 0.53 -13.05
CA PRO A 2 15.90 0.58 -14.43
C PRO A 2 14.88 1.70 -14.65
N TYR A 3 14.87 2.29 -15.84
CA TYR A 3 13.86 3.27 -16.24
C TYR A 3 12.48 2.62 -16.24
N LYS A 4 11.51 3.27 -15.59
CA LYS A 4 10.16 2.72 -15.36
C LYS A 4 9.10 3.20 -16.36
N GLY A 5 9.52 3.92 -17.40
CA GLY A 5 8.58 4.54 -18.35
C GLY A 5 8.04 5.89 -17.85
N PRO A 6 6.95 6.38 -18.46
CA PRO A 6 6.32 7.65 -18.08
C PRO A 6 5.85 7.66 -16.63
N VAL A 7 5.99 8.82 -15.98
CA VAL A 7 5.62 8.99 -14.56
C VAL A 7 4.14 8.72 -14.28
N ASP A 8 3.26 8.99 -15.26
CA ASP A 8 1.81 8.81 -15.13
C ASP A 8 1.43 7.37 -14.74
N VAL A 9 2.12 6.38 -15.34
CA VAL A 9 1.89 4.96 -15.05
C VAL A 9 2.15 4.66 -13.58
N THR A 10 3.28 5.14 -13.06
CA THR A 10 3.64 4.94 -11.65
C THR A 10 2.66 5.65 -10.70
N LEU A 11 2.15 6.83 -11.09
CA LEU A 11 1.15 7.53 -10.29
C LEU A 11 -0.17 6.74 -10.22
N GLN A 12 -0.63 6.17 -11.35
CA GLN A 12 -1.83 5.35 -11.36
C GLN A 12 -1.68 4.09 -10.49
N ASP A 13 -0.53 3.42 -10.52
CA ASP A 13 -0.25 2.25 -9.69
C ASP A 13 -0.33 2.59 -8.19
N ILE A 14 0.29 3.70 -7.78
CA ILE A 14 0.26 4.17 -6.39
C ILE A 14 -1.17 4.52 -5.97
N LEU A 15 -1.91 5.23 -6.82
CA LEU A 15 -3.31 5.59 -6.54
C LEU A 15 -4.23 4.37 -6.48
N GLY A 16 -3.96 3.34 -7.29
CA GLY A 16 -4.65 2.06 -7.26
C GLY A 16 -4.44 1.32 -5.93
N GLY A 17 -3.19 1.22 -5.47
CA GLY A 17 -2.85 0.62 -4.17
C GLY A 17 -3.42 1.40 -2.98
N LEU A 18 -3.46 2.73 -3.08
CA LEU A 18 -4.09 3.56 -2.05
C LEU A 18 -5.60 3.32 -1.98
N ARG A 19 -6.27 3.21 -3.13
CA ARG A 19 -7.73 2.96 -3.21
C ARG A 19 -8.10 1.58 -2.65
N SER A 20 -7.33 0.54 -2.97
CA SER A 20 -7.57 -0.79 -2.43
C SER A 20 -7.41 -0.79 -0.90
N THR A 21 -6.38 -0.14 -0.39
CA THR A 21 -6.15 0.02 1.06
C THR A 21 -7.31 0.76 1.74
N CYS A 22 -7.78 1.87 1.17
CA CYS A 22 -8.96 2.59 1.66
C CYS A 22 -10.21 1.70 1.73
N THR A 23 -10.36 0.77 0.78
CA THR A 23 -11.45 -0.21 0.80
C THR A 23 -11.32 -1.19 1.97
N TYR A 24 -10.10 -1.70 2.22
CA TYR A 24 -9.83 -2.63 3.34
C TYR A 24 -10.14 -2.03 4.72
N VAL A 25 -9.79 -0.76 4.93
CA VAL A 25 -10.00 -0.09 6.23
C VAL A 25 -11.35 0.63 6.34
N GLY A 26 -12.18 0.59 5.29
CA GLY A 26 -13.47 1.28 5.24
C GLY A 26 -13.34 2.81 5.29
N ALA A 27 -12.32 3.39 4.64
CA ALA A 27 -12.11 4.83 4.55
C ALA A 27 -12.59 5.37 3.20
N SER A 28 -13.55 6.30 3.20
CA SER A 28 -14.07 6.92 1.97
C SER A 28 -13.16 8.05 1.44
N ARG A 29 -12.30 8.61 2.31
CA ARG A 29 -11.39 9.71 1.99
C ARG A 29 -10.03 9.48 2.63
N LEU A 30 -8.97 10.01 2.01
CA LEU A 30 -7.60 9.86 2.51
C LEU A 30 -7.41 10.41 3.94
N LYS A 31 -8.12 11.49 4.30
CA LYS A 31 -8.09 12.07 5.65
C LYS A 31 -8.67 11.14 6.74
N GLU A 32 -9.46 10.15 6.36
CA GLU A 32 -10.04 9.17 7.30
C GLU A 32 -9.10 7.97 7.53
N LEU A 33 -8.13 7.75 6.65
CA LEU A 33 -7.22 6.62 6.70
C LEU A 33 -6.47 6.57 8.03
N THR A 34 -5.95 7.71 8.50
CA THR A 34 -5.21 7.80 9.77
C THR A 34 -6.07 7.52 11.01
N LYS A 35 -7.39 7.69 10.92
CA LYS A 35 -8.32 7.45 12.03
C LYS A 35 -8.85 6.01 12.05
N ARG A 36 -8.98 5.38 10.88
CA ARG A 36 -9.62 4.06 10.71
C ARG A 36 -8.63 2.90 10.61
N THR A 37 -7.35 3.18 10.34
CA THR A 37 -6.33 2.13 10.16
C THR A 37 -5.82 1.63 11.51
N THR A 38 -5.85 0.32 11.70
CA THR A 38 -5.21 -0.36 12.83
C THR A 38 -3.98 -1.11 12.34
N PHE A 39 -2.82 -0.80 12.93
CA PHE A 39 -1.59 -1.53 12.67
C PHE A 39 -1.42 -2.68 13.66
N ILE A 40 -1.07 -3.85 13.14
CA ILE A 40 -0.81 -5.05 13.93
C ILE A 40 0.66 -5.43 13.74
N ARG A 41 1.37 -5.64 14.84
CA ARG A 41 2.74 -6.14 14.80
C ARG A 41 2.74 -7.64 14.48
N VAL A 42 3.45 -8.03 13.43
CA VAL A 42 3.64 -9.43 13.05
C VAL A 42 5.03 -9.89 13.55
N ASN A 43 5.09 -11.03 14.22
CA ASN A 43 6.36 -11.60 14.75
C ASN A 43 6.92 -12.73 13.87
N GLU A 44 6.09 -13.35 13.03
CA GLU A 44 6.49 -14.44 12.13
C GLU A 44 6.38 -13.98 10.68
N GLN A 45 7.48 -14.06 9.94
CA GLN A 45 7.58 -13.52 8.60
C GLN A 45 7.52 -14.65 7.58
N GLU A 46 6.32 -14.94 7.10
CA GLU A 46 6.08 -15.94 6.03
C GLU A 46 6.76 -15.57 4.71
N ASN A 47 7.14 -14.30 4.53
CA ASN A 47 7.87 -13.85 3.35
C ASN A 47 9.34 -14.29 3.39
N ARG A 48 9.59 -15.56 2.99
CA ARG A 48 10.93 -16.16 2.92
C ARG A 48 11.81 -15.62 1.78
N PHE A 49 11.27 -14.79 0.88
CA PHE A 49 12.00 -14.28 -0.29
C PHE A 49 13.15 -13.32 0.07
N TYR A 50 13.13 -12.71 1.25
CA TYR A 50 14.14 -11.75 1.69
C TYR A 50 15.18 -12.34 2.65
N ASN A 51 15.17 -13.67 2.89
CA ASN A 51 16.13 -14.35 3.78
C ASN A 51 17.42 -14.81 3.06
N HIS A 52 17.85 -14.13 1.99
CA HIS A 52 19.14 -14.38 1.35
C HIS A 52 20.10 -13.21 1.54
#